data_AF-A0A4Q4CVF9-F1
#
_entry.id   AF-A0A4Q4CVF9-F1
#
_cell.length_a   1.000
_cell.length_b   1.000
_cell.length_c   1.000
_cell.angle_alpha   90.00
_cell.angle_beta   90.00
_cell.angle_gamma   90.00
#
_symmetry.space_group_name_H-M   'P 1'
#
loop_
_entity.id
_entity.type
_entity.pdbx_description
1 polymer ?
#
loop_
_entity_poly.entity_id
_entity_poly.type
_entity_poly.pdbx_seq_one_letter_code
_entity_poly.pdbx_strand_id
1 'polypeptide(L)'
;MATNILMPALSPTMTEGTLARWLKKEGDQVKAGDIIAEIETDKATMEVEAVDEGILGKILVADGTAGVQVNATIGVLVEEGESADAAPAAAPAPASAPKAEANQSPSQGAAQEGIKVDGGKVAGAAEQPITPPAPAETQALNPQPIPPKANGHDGGDRVFVSPLAKRMAAQSNLDLSGITGSGPGGRIVKSDIEAALNKPGGAKPAPAPAAATPAAAPAAPA
;
A
#
# COMPACT_ATOMS: atom_id res chain seq x y z
N MET A 1 -1.64 -12.68 23.96
CA MET A 1 -2.44 -11.75 23.13
C MET A 1 -1.87 -11.76 21.71
N ALA A 2 -2.68 -11.60 20.66
CA ALA A 2 -2.16 -11.55 19.30
C ALA A 2 -1.62 -10.14 18.97
N THR A 3 -0.37 -10.06 18.52
CA THR A 3 0.31 -8.81 18.16
C THR A 3 0.43 -8.72 16.65
N ASN A 4 -0.03 -7.62 16.06
CA ASN A 4 0.03 -7.42 14.62
C ASN A 4 1.43 -6.99 14.20
N ILE A 5 2.04 -7.72 13.26
CA ILE A 5 3.24 -7.26 12.57
C ILE A 5 2.81 -6.24 11.56
N LEU A 6 3.30 -5.01 11.72
CA LEU A 6 3.06 -3.94 10.77
C LEU A 6 4.27 -3.77 9.87
N MET A 7 4.03 -3.30 8.65
CA MET A 7 5.07 -2.88 7.71
C MET A 7 5.82 -1.68 8.30
N PRO A 8 7.12 -1.80 8.67
CA PRO A 8 7.86 -0.70 9.28
C PRO A 8 8.18 0.39 8.25
N ALA A 9 8.31 1.62 8.76
CA ALA A 9 8.84 2.73 7.98
C ALA A 9 10.38 2.68 8.00
N LEU A 10 10.99 2.22 6.90
CA LEU A 10 12.46 2.14 6.80
C LEU A 10 13.10 3.47 6.36
N SER A 11 12.29 4.46 5.99
CA SER A 11 12.72 5.81 5.63
C SER A 11 11.64 6.85 5.98
N PRO A 12 12.01 8.08 6.37
CA PRO A 12 11.06 9.13 6.75
C PRO A 12 10.11 9.57 5.63
N THR A 13 10.40 9.25 4.37
CA THR A 13 9.54 9.58 3.21
C THR A 13 8.92 8.35 2.55
N MET A 14 9.02 7.17 3.15
CA MET A 14 8.47 5.93 2.59
C MET A 14 6.96 5.83 2.85
N THR A 15 6.19 5.54 1.80
CA THR A 15 4.73 5.35 1.89
C THR A 15 4.30 3.90 1.64
N GLU A 16 5.08 3.17 0.86
CA GLU A 16 4.85 1.77 0.51
C GLU A 16 6.18 1.05 0.28
N GLY A 17 6.18 -0.29 0.38
CA GLY A 17 7.31 -1.15 0.10
C GLY A 17 6.86 -2.50 -0.45
N THR A 18 7.82 -3.26 -0.98
CA THR A 18 7.59 -4.63 -1.46
C THR A 18 8.10 -5.59 -0.40
N LEU A 19 7.26 -6.51 0.07
CA LEU A 19 7.72 -7.57 0.94
C LEU A 19 8.44 -8.60 0.07
N ALA A 20 9.77 -8.52 -0.01
CA ALA A 20 10.56 -9.32 -0.93
C ALA A 20 10.52 -10.79 -0.51
N ARG A 21 10.76 -11.08 0.78
CA ARG A 21 10.84 -12.45 1.27
C ARG A 21 10.61 -12.56 2.77
N TRP A 22 9.92 -13.61 3.21
CA TRP A 22 9.89 -14.01 4.62
C TRP A 22 11.08 -14.93 4.95
N LEU A 23 11.80 -14.64 6.04
CA LEU A 23 12.82 -15.54 6.59
C LEU A 23 12.27 -16.51 7.64
N LYS A 24 11.17 -16.13 8.30
CA LYS A 24 10.44 -16.97 9.27
C LYS A 24 9.15 -17.50 8.66
N LYS A 25 8.69 -18.67 9.11
CA LYS A 25 7.43 -19.28 8.68
C LYS A 25 6.39 -19.25 9.79
N GLU A 26 5.13 -19.46 9.41
CA GLU A 26 4.05 -19.69 10.37
C GLU A 26 4.42 -20.86 11.30
N GLY A 27 4.30 -20.66 12.61
CA GLY A 27 4.74 -21.57 13.66
C GLY A 27 6.16 -21.35 14.18
N ASP A 28 6.99 -20.52 13.51
CA ASP A 28 8.35 -20.27 13.99
C ASP A 28 8.38 -19.31 15.18
N GLN A 29 9.30 -19.57 16.11
CA GLN A 29 9.59 -18.66 17.21
C GLN A 29 10.38 -17.44 16.70
N VAL A 30 9.92 -16.26 17.11
CA VAL A 30 10.47 -14.94 16.80
C VAL A 30 10.82 -14.25 18.11
N LYS A 31 12.03 -13.71 18.20
CA LYS A 31 12.47 -12.88 19.33
C LYS A 31 12.61 -11.44 18.89
N ALA A 32 12.51 -10.49 19.83
CA ALA A 32 12.84 -9.11 19.53
C ALA A 32 14.28 -8.99 19.00
N GLY A 33 14.45 -8.34 17.84
CA GLY A 33 15.71 -8.23 17.11
C GLY A 33 15.98 -9.35 16.10
N ASP A 34 15.17 -10.42 16.04
CA ASP A 34 15.31 -11.44 14.99
C ASP A 34 14.89 -10.88 13.64
N ILE A 35 15.65 -11.19 12.58
CA ILE A 35 15.27 -10.84 11.21
C ILE A 35 14.15 -11.77 10.74
N ILE A 36 12.99 -11.18 10.41
CA ILE A 36 11.77 -11.91 10.05
C ILE A 36 11.44 -11.85 8.56
N ALA A 37 11.78 -10.75 7.88
CA ALA A 37 11.49 -10.54 6.47
C ALA A 37 12.51 -9.59 5.82
N GLU A 38 12.62 -9.63 4.50
CA GLU A 38 13.32 -8.67 3.67
C GLU A 38 12.29 -7.78 2.96
N ILE A 39 12.45 -6.47 3.06
CA ILE A 39 11.66 -5.49 2.32
C ILE A 39 12.53 -4.87 1.25
N GLU A 40 12.03 -4.87 0.03
CA GLU A 40 12.59 -4.11 -1.06
C GLU A 40 11.85 -2.77 -1.20
N THR A 41 12.61 -1.69 -1.22
CA THR A 41 12.12 -0.34 -1.48
C THR A 41 12.80 0.23 -2.72
N ASP A 42 12.32 1.37 -3.23
CA ASP A 42 12.94 2.08 -4.36
C ASP A 42 14.43 2.42 -4.13
N LYS A 43 14.85 2.53 -2.86
CA LYS A 43 16.21 2.98 -2.51
C LYS A 43 17.14 1.85 -2.09
N ALA A 44 16.61 0.79 -1.46
CA ALA A 44 17.39 -0.30 -0.92
C ALA A 44 16.49 -1.50 -0.56
N THR A 45 17.10 -2.67 -0.51
CA THR A 45 16.57 -3.84 0.19
C THR A 45 17.10 -3.82 1.61
N MET A 46 16.20 -3.90 2.59
CA MET A 46 16.55 -3.88 4.00
C MET A 46 15.86 -5.02 4.74
N GLU A 47 16.52 -5.49 5.78
CA GLU A 47 16.04 -6.56 6.65
C GLU A 47 15.14 -5.98 7.74
N VAL A 48 14.01 -6.65 7.99
CA VAL A 48 13.06 -6.30 9.05
C VAL A 48 13.39 -7.13 10.27
N GLU A 49 13.78 -6.44 11.34
CA GLU A 49 13.85 -7.03 12.67
C GLU A 49 12.46 -7.05 13.34
N ALA A 50 12.19 -8.10 14.10
CA ALA A 50 11.00 -8.18 14.92
C ALA A 50 11.11 -7.21 16.10
N VAL A 51 10.08 -6.38 16.26
CA VAL A 51 9.97 -5.45 17.40
C VAL A 51 9.50 -6.21 18.66
N ASP A 52 8.63 -7.19 18.46
CA ASP A 52 8.01 -7.98 19.52
C ASP A 52 8.44 -9.45 19.43
N GLU A 53 8.34 -10.16 20.55
CA GLU A 53 8.60 -11.60 20.64
C GLU A 53 7.31 -12.43 20.63
N GLY A 54 7.40 -13.67 20.14
CA GLY A 54 6.28 -14.59 20.05
C GLY A 54 6.47 -15.67 19.01
N ILE A 55 5.38 -16.29 18.57
CA ILE A 55 5.33 -17.27 17.49
C ILE A 55 4.67 -16.60 16.29
N LEU A 56 5.25 -16.73 15.10
CA LEU A 56 4.64 -16.21 13.87
C LEU A 56 3.36 -17.02 13.60
N GLY A 57 2.19 -16.48 13.93
CA GLY A 57 0.92 -17.21 13.86
C GLY A 57 0.38 -17.31 12.44
N LYS A 58 0.29 -16.17 11.74
CA LYS A 58 -0.24 -16.12 10.37
C LYS A 58 0.43 -15.03 9.54
N ILE A 59 0.77 -15.36 8.30
CA ILE A 59 1.26 -14.44 7.28
C ILE A 59 0.06 -13.94 6.46
N LEU A 60 -0.13 -12.62 6.42
CA LEU A 60 -1.24 -11.98 5.68
C LEU A 60 -0.78 -11.46 4.32
N VAL A 61 0.51 -11.12 4.20
CA VAL A 61 1.15 -10.63 2.98
C VAL A 61 2.22 -11.62 2.56
N ALA A 62 2.05 -12.24 1.40
CA ALA A 62 3.00 -13.22 0.87
C ALA A 62 4.30 -12.57 0.39
N ASP A 63 5.34 -13.38 0.23
CA ASP A 63 6.59 -12.96 -0.42
C ASP A 63 6.34 -12.44 -1.85
N GLY A 64 7.18 -11.51 -2.29
CA GLY A 64 7.06 -10.81 -3.57
C GLY A 64 5.89 -9.82 -3.68
N THR A 65 5.09 -9.61 -2.62
CA THR A 65 3.94 -8.69 -2.70
C THR A 65 4.41 -7.24 -2.75
N ALA A 66 4.12 -6.55 -3.85
CA ALA A 66 4.46 -5.14 -4.05
C ALA A 66 3.38 -4.19 -3.54
N GLY A 67 3.78 -2.97 -3.18
CA GLY A 67 2.86 -1.87 -2.83
C GLY A 67 2.18 -2.02 -1.46
N VAL A 68 2.85 -2.68 -0.52
CA VAL A 68 2.38 -2.83 0.85
C VAL A 68 2.59 -1.50 1.58
N GLN A 69 1.52 -0.90 2.08
CA GLN A 69 1.59 0.40 2.75
C GLN A 69 2.34 0.32 4.08
N VAL A 70 3.06 1.38 4.43
CA VAL A 70 3.66 1.53 5.76
C VAL A 70 2.55 1.49 6.84
N ASN A 71 2.84 0.84 7.97
CA ASN A 71 1.89 0.50 9.03
C ASN A 71 0.76 -0.48 8.64
N ALA A 72 0.75 -1.02 7.42
CA ALA A 72 -0.19 -2.09 7.07
C ALA A 72 0.19 -3.39 7.78
N THR A 73 -0.81 -4.16 8.20
CA THR A 73 -0.58 -5.46 8.83
C THR A 73 -0.09 -6.48 7.80
N ILE A 74 1.10 -7.04 8.03
CA ILE A 74 1.74 -8.04 7.17
C ILE A 74 1.66 -9.46 7.75
N GLY A 75 1.50 -9.58 9.06
CA GLY A 75 1.38 -10.86 9.76
C GLY A 75 0.92 -10.67 11.20
N VAL A 76 0.81 -11.76 11.93
CA VAL A 76 0.37 -11.77 13.34
C VAL A 76 1.32 -12.65 14.15
N LEU A 77 1.86 -12.12 15.25
CA LEU A 77 2.51 -12.91 16.30
C LEU A 77 1.47 -13.33 17.33
N VAL A 78 1.63 -14.54 17.84
CA VAL A 78 0.89 -15.06 18.99
C VAL A 78 1.87 -15.36 20.13
N GLU A 79 1.46 -15.17 21.38
CA GLU A 79 2.32 -15.48 22.52
C GLU A 79 2.49 -16.99 22.71
N GLU A 80 3.62 -17.37 23.34
CA GLU A 80 3.95 -18.74 23.69
C GLU A 80 2.88 -19.29 24.67
N GLY A 81 1.98 -20.12 24.14
CA GLY A 81 0.84 -20.68 24.90
C GLY A 81 -0.49 -20.69 24.16
N GLU A 82 -0.63 -19.96 23.05
CA GLU A 82 -1.81 -20.04 22.17
C GLU A 82 -1.38 -20.63 20.82
N SER A 83 -1.35 -21.97 20.77
CA SER A 83 -0.97 -22.71 19.58
C SER A 83 -2.11 -22.63 18.56
N ALA A 84 -1.81 -22.13 17.35
CA ALA A 84 -2.55 -22.56 16.17
C ALA A 84 -2.21 -24.03 15.96
N ASP A 85 -3.14 -24.90 16.37
CA ASP A 85 -3.10 -26.37 16.33
C ASP A 85 -2.70 -27.06 17.64
N ALA A 86 -3.73 -27.45 18.39
CA ALA A 86 -3.61 -28.39 19.49
C ALA A 86 -3.31 -29.80 18.93
N ALA A 87 -2.03 -30.17 18.90
CA ALA A 87 -1.60 -31.57 18.86
C ALA A 87 -0.46 -31.81 19.87
N PRO A 88 -0.49 -32.91 20.64
CA PRO A 88 0.27 -33.03 21.88
C PRO A 88 1.76 -33.32 21.67
N ALA A 89 2.55 -32.61 22.47
CA ALA A 89 3.91 -32.87 22.94
C ALA A 89 4.59 -34.20 22.53
N ALA A 90 5.73 -34.05 21.84
CA ALA A 90 6.90 -34.90 22.05
C ALA A 90 8.12 -34.00 22.36
N ALA A 91 8.73 -34.27 23.51
CA ALA A 91 9.81 -33.52 24.13
C ALA A 91 11.18 -33.68 23.41
N PRO A 92 12.19 -32.83 23.74
CA PRO A 92 13.29 -32.44 22.85
C PRO A 92 14.55 -33.31 22.98
N ALA A 93 15.47 -33.20 22.01
CA ALA A 93 16.86 -33.65 22.15
C ALA A 93 17.86 -32.65 21.51
N PRO A 94 19.09 -32.52 22.05
CA PRO A 94 19.84 -31.27 22.04
C PRO A 94 21.03 -31.20 21.06
N ALA A 95 21.46 -29.96 20.80
CA ALA A 95 22.81 -29.45 20.54
C ALA A 95 23.78 -30.22 19.61
N SER A 96 24.22 -29.53 18.55
CA SER A 96 25.61 -29.61 18.05
C SER A 96 25.96 -28.35 17.26
N ALA A 97 26.67 -27.42 17.91
CA ALA A 97 27.76 -26.67 17.28
C ALA A 97 29.05 -27.44 17.59
N PRO A 98 30.11 -27.39 16.75
CA PRO A 98 31.02 -26.25 16.85
C PRO A 98 31.85 -25.85 15.59
N LYS A 99 32.16 -24.55 15.55
CA LYS A 99 33.49 -23.92 15.28
C LYS A 99 33.97 -23.61 13.84
N ALA A 100 34.17 -22.30 13.65
CA ALA A 100 35.20 -21.55 12.91
C ALA A 100 36.37 -22.32 12.26
N GLU A 101 36.83 -21.89 11.08
CA GLU A 101 37.94 -20.95 10.91
C GLU A 101 38.15 -20.59 9.41
N ALA A 102 38.86 -19.50 9.19
CA ALA A 102 39.13 -18.82 7.93
C ALA A 102 39.98 -19.62 6.92
N ASN A 103 39.87 -19.29 5.63
CA ASN A 103 41.06 -18.93 4.85
C ASN A 103 40.74 -18.12 3.58
N GLN A 104 41.72 -17.29 3.23
CA GLN A 104 41.78 -16.19 2.28
C GLN A 104 41.82 -16.63 0.79
N SER A 105 41.31 -15.72 -0.07
CA SER A 105 41.83 -15.16 -1.37
C SER A 105 42.73 -16.02 -2.29
N PRO A 106 42.81 -15.78 -3.64
CA PRO A 106 42.95 -14.43 -4.24
C PRO A 106 42.47 -14.17 -5.68
N SER A 107 42.41 -12.86 -6.01
CA SER A 107 42.78 -12.20 -7.29
C SER A 107 41.94 -12.49 -8.57
N GLN A 108 41.75 -11.59 -9.54
CA GLN A 108 42.18 -10.22 -9.86
C GLN A 108 41.42 -9.78 -11.13
N GLY A 109 41.37 -8.47 -11.40
CA GLY A 109 41.11 -7.89 -12.73
C GLY A 109 40.13 -6.72 -12.69
N ALA A 110 40.57 -5.51 -12.31
CA ALA A 110 41.07 -4.45 -13.21
C ALA A 110 39.93 -3.75 -13.98
N ALA A 111 39.53 -2.53 -13.54
CA ALA A 111 39.98 -1.23 -14.09
C ALA A 111 39.38 -0.95 -15.47
N GLN A 112 38.65 0.14 -15.71
CA GLN A 112 39.10 1.54 -15.74
C GLN A 112 37.85 2.48 -15.76
N GLU A 113 37.86 3.59 -15.01
CA GLU A 113 38.24 4.96 -15.45
C GLU A 113 37.17 5.58 -16.38
N GLY A 114 36.40 6.59 -15.98
CA GLY A 114 36.73 8.01 -15.78
C GLY A 114 35.49 8.80 -16.26
N ILE A 115 35.08 9.92 -15.67
CA ILE A 115 35.52 11.28 -16.04
C ILE A 115 34.90 12.28 -15.04
N LYS A 116 35.75 13.19 -14.55
CA LYS A 116 35.43 14.46 -13.84
C LYS A 116 34.86 15.51 -14.80
N VAL A 117 34.01 16.42 -14.30
CA VAL A 117 34.06 17.90 -14.50
C VAL A 117 33.30 18.53 -13.30
N ASP A 118 33.96 19.06 -12.27
CA ASP A 118 34.28 20.50 -12.02
C ASP A 118 33.10 21.45 -12.29
N GLY A 119 32.45 22.05 -11.30
CA GLY A 119 32.92 23.21 -10.55
C GLY A 119 31.94 24.36 -10.75
N GLY A 120 31.50 25.04 -9.69
CA GLY A 120 30.58 26.18 -9.85
C GLY A 120 29.94 26.71 -8.56
N LYS A 121 30.72 27.50 -7.83
CA LYS A 121 30.37 28.26 -6.62
C LYS A 121 29.80 29.64 -6.98
N VAL A 122 28.69 30.08 -6.35
CA VAL A 122 28.35 31.46 -5.94
C VAL A 122 27.19 31.33 -4.91
N ALA A 123 27.32 31.71 -3.63
CA ALA A 123 27.40 33.06 -3.03
C ALA A 123 26.08 33.86 -3.09
N GLY A 124 25.53 34.16 -1.90
CA GLY A 124 24.40 35.08 -1.63
C GLY A 124 23.57 34.55 -0.45
N ALA A 125 23.81 34.88 0.83
CA ALA A 125 23.84 36.18 1.53
C ALA A 125 22.46 36.86 1.64
N ALA A 126 21.78 36.64 2.79
CA ALA A 126 20.92 37.54 3.58
C ALA A 126 20.12 36.65 4.57
N GLU A 127 20.37 36.66 5.90
CA GLU A 127 19.84 37.59 6.92
C GLU A 127 18.32 37.85 6.76
N GLN A 128 17.42 37.73 7.73
CA GLN A 128 17.40 37.48 9.19
C GLN A 128 15.94 37.14 9.60
N PRO A 129 15.68 36.74 10.87
CA PRO A 129 14.48 36.03 11.32
C PRO A 129 13.41 36.96 11.95
N ILE A 130 12.14 36.57 11.91
CA ILE A 130 11.02 36.91 12.82
C ILE A 130 9.80 36.07 12.38
N THR A 131 8.86 35.53 13.15
CA THR A 131 8.53 35.33 14.57
C THR A 131 7.35 34.33 14.55
N PRO A 132 7.15 33.49 15.57
CA PRO A 132 5.99 32.60 15.64
C PRO A 132 4.73 33.34 16.11
N PRO A 133 3.53 33.07 15.58
CA PRO A 133 2.30 33.34 16.33
C PRO A 133 1.89 32.06 17.08
N ALA A 134 2.10 32.09 18.40
CA ALA A 134 1.34 31.27 19.35
C ALA A 134 0.06 32.05 19.78
N PRO A 135 -0.84 31.51 20.61
CA PRO A 135 -2.18 31.08 20.21
C PRO A 135 -3.31 31.91 20.86
N ALA A 136 -4.53 31.60 20.41
CA ALA A 136 -5.84 31.80 21.07
C ALA A 136 -6.45 33.21 21.10
N GLU A 137 -7.60 33.35 20.43
CA GLU A 137 -8.87 33.53 21.15
C GLU A 137 -10.09 33.18 20.27
N THR A 138 -10.83 32.18 20.73
CA THR A 138 -12.30 32.06 20.77
C THR A 138 -13.13 32.48 19.55
N GLN A 139 -13.71 31.47 18.88
CA GLN A 139 -15.18 31.40 18.77
C GLN A 139 -15.64 29.99 18.42
N ALA A 140 -16.29 29.36 19.39
CA ALA A 140 -17.11 28.19 19.21
C ALA A 140 -18.31 28.55 18.33
N LEU A 141 -18.25 28.20 17.05
CA LEU A 141 -19.40 28.14 16.18
C LEU A 141 -19.49 26.73 15.62
N ASN A 142 -20.48 26.02 16.16
CA ASN A 142 -21.09 24.82 15.65
C ASN A 142 -20.87 24.63 14.12
N PRO A 143 -20.13 23.62 13.64
CA PRO A 143 -20.07 23.36 12.21
C PRO A 143 -21.42 22.77 11.80
N GLN A 144 -22.33 23.64 11.37
CA GLN A 144 -23.39 23.24 10.46
C GLN A 144 -22.71 22.63 9.21
N PRO A 145 -23.15 21.46 8.73
CA PRO A 145 -22.57 20.87 7.54
C PRO A 145 -22.81 21.82 6.37
N ILE A 146 -21.72 22.34 5.80
CA ILE A 146 -21.74 22.94 4.46
C ILE A 146 -22.28 21.88 3.50
N PRO A 147 -23.39 22.14 2.80
CA PRO A 147 -23.90 21.17 1.83
C PRO A 147 -22.82 20.92 0.77
N PRO A 148 -22.57 19.66 0.38
CA PRO A 148 -21.57 19.37 -0.63
C PRO A 148 -21.97 20.11 -1.90
N LYS A 149 -21.10 21.01 -2.37
CA LYS A 149 -21.19 21.52 -3.73
C LYS A 149 -21.08 20.30 -4.63
N ALA A 150 -22.18 19.98 -5.31
CA ALA A 150 -22.25 18.86 -6.22
C ALA A 150 -21.06 18.94 -7.19
N ASN A 151 -20.30 17.85 -7.28
CA ASN A 151 -19.40 17.59 -8.40
C ASN A 151 -20.12 17.97 -9.68
N GLY A 152 -19.44 18.64 -10.61
CA GLY A 152 -19.96 19.07 -11.93
C GLY A 152 -20.60 17.94 -12.75
N HIS A 153 -21.78 17.51 -12.32
CA HIS A 153 -22.63 16.47 -12.90
C HIS A 153 -23.70 17.07 -13.80
N ASP A 154 -23.72 18.39 -13.94
CA ASP A 154 -24.63 19.09 -14.84
C ASP A 154 -23.87 19.59 -16.07
N GLY A 155 -23.99 18.85 -17.16
CA GLY A 155 -23.92 19.43 -18.50
C GLY A 155 -22.54 19.75 -19.08
N GLY A 156 -21.54 18.89 -18.89
CA GLY A 156 -20.32 18.89 -19.74
C GLY A 156 -19.02 19.34 -19.10
N ASP A 157 -18.98 19.49 -17.78
CA ASP A 157 -17.75 19.83 -17.06
C ASP A 157 -16.86 18.59 -16.82
N ARG A 158 -15.54 18.79 -16.84
CA ARG A 158 -14.57 17.67 -16.78
C ARG A 158 -14.64 17.02 -15.41
N VAL A 159 -14.86 15.70 -15.37
CA VAL A 159 -14.83 14.94 -14.11
C VAL A 159 -13.45 15.05 -13.45
N PHE A 160 -13.39 15.72 -12.31
CA PHE A 160 -12.16 15.86 -11.53
C PHE A 160 -11.93 14.58 -10.74
N VAL A 161 -10.95 13.78 -11.16
CA VAL A 161 -10.56 12.51 -10.54
C VAL A 161 -9.09 12.52 -10.16
N SER A 162 -8.75 11.93 -9.01
CA SER A 162 -7.35 11.74 -8.60
C SER A 162 -6.65 10.69 -9.48
N PRO A 163 -5.31 10.76 -9.68
CA PRO A 163 -4.58 9.79 -10.50
C PRO A 163 -4.80 8.33 -10.06
N LEU A 164 -4.83 8.10 -8.73
CA LEU A 164 -5.07 6.80 -8.14
C LEU A 164 -6.51 6.30 -8.40
N ALA A 165 -7.52 7.15 -8.16
CA ALA A 165 -8.91 6.81 -8.43
C ALA A 165 -9.16 6.53 -9.93
N LYS A 166 -8.49 7.25 -10.83
CA LYS A 166 -8.57 7.02 -12.27
C LYS A 166 -8.04 5.64 -12.66
N ARG A 167 -6.92 5.22 -12.05
CA ARG A 167 -6.34 3.87 -12.26
C ARG A 167 -7.31 2.79 -11.77
N MET A 168 -7.85 2.94 -10.56
CA MET A 168 -8.78 1.96 -9.97
C MET A 168 -10.10 1.84 -10.73
N ALA A 169 -10.66 2.96 -11.20
CA ALA A 169 -11.87 2.96 -12.00
C ALA A 169 -11.68 2.28 -13.36
N ALA A 170 -10.53 2.50 -14.01
CA ALA A 170 -10.19 1.84 -15.26
C ALA A 170 -10.03 0.32 -15.10
N GLN A 171 -9.40 -0.13 -14.01
CA GLN A 171 -9.23 -1.57 -13.71
C GLN A 171 -10.55 -2.27 -13.38
N SER A 172 -11.50 -1.53 -12.80
CA SER A 172 -12.79 -2.09 -12.37
C SER A 172 -13.92 -1.79 -13.36
N ASN A 173 -13.57 -1.21 -14.52
CA ASN A 173 -14.51 -0.78 -15.57
C ASN A 173 -15.69 0.05 -15.02
N LEU A 174 -15.39 0.93 -14.07
CA LEU A 174 -16.35 1.74 -13.32
C LEU A 174 -16.54 3.10 -13.99
N ASP A 175 -17.79 3.52 -14.18
CA ASP A 175 -18.12 4.85 -14.72
C ASP A 175 -17.94 5.93 -13.64
N LEU A 176 -17.08 6.91 -13.93
CA LEU A 176 -16.77 8.04 -13.04
C LEU A 176 -17.86 9.12 -13.05
N SER A 177 -18.74 9.11 -14.04
CA SER A 177 -19.74 10.15 -14.30
C SER A 177 -20.94 10.12 -13.36
N GLY A 178 -21.08 9.07 -12.55
CA GLY A 178 -22.13 8.93 -11.53
C GLY A 178 -21.59 8.96 -10.10
N ILE A 179 -20.29 9.21 -9.93
CA ILE A 179 -19.61 9.12 -8.64
C ILE A 179 -19.42 10.54 -8.08
N THR A 180 -20.03 10.80 -6.93
CA THR A 180 -19.77 12.01 -6.16
C THR A 180 -18.40 11.90 -5.50
N GLY A 181 -17.52 12.87 -5.79
CA GLY A 181 -16.18 12.93 -5.24
C GLY A 181 -16.14 13.64 -3.89
N SER A 182 -15.55 12.99 -2.90
CA SER A 182 -15.44 13.52 -1.54
C SER A 182 -14.10 14.24 -1.28
N GLY A 183 -13.21 14.30 -2.28
CA GLY A 183 -11.91 14.93 -2.16
C GLY A 183 -11.93 16.46 -2.26
N PRO A 184 -10.80 17.14 -1.94
CA PRO A 184 -10.69 18.60 -2.00
C PRO A 184 -11.10 19.15 -3.37
N GLY A 185 -12.09 20.04 -3.39
CA GLY A 185 -12.65 20.62 -4.61
C GLY A 185 -13.61 19.72 -5.39
N GLY A 186 -14.23 18.71 -4.76
CA GLY A 186 -15.15 17.78 -5.42
C GLY A 186 -14.42 16.74 -6.28
N ARG A 187 -13.20 16.37 -5.91
CA ARG A 187 -12.41 15.39 -6.66
C ARG A 187 -12.79 13.96 -6.23
N ILE A 188 -12.94 13.06 -7.19
CA ILE A 188 -13.13 11.64 -6.91
C ILE A 188 -11.81 11.04 -6.42
N VAL A 189 -11.80 10.54 -5.19
CA VAL A 189 -10.65 9.92 -4.52
C VAL A 189 -10.85 8.41 -4.38
N LYS A 190 -9.80 7.70 -3.96
CA LYS A 190 -9.79 6.24 -3.79
C LYS A 190 -11.05 5.74 -3.04
N SER A 191 -11.40 6.39 -1.93
CA SER A 191 -12.53 6.01 -1.10
C SER A 191 -13.88 6.08 -1.83
N ASP A 192 -14.06 7.01 -2.77
CA ASP A 192 -15.30 7.12 -3.55
C ASP A 192 -15.43 5.97 -4.57
N ILE A 193 -14.29 5.53 -5.13
CA ILE A 193 -14.23 4.36 -6.02
C ILE A 193 -14.51 3.08 -5.23
N GLU A 194 -13.90 2.91 -4.06
CA GLU A 194 -14.14 1.77 -3.17
C GLU A 194 -15.61 1.72 -2.71
N ALA A 195 -16.19 2.87 -2.37
CA ALA A 195 -17.60 2.96 -2.01
C ALA A 195 -18.54 2.64 -3.18
N ALA A 196 -18.18 3.02 -4.40
CA ALA A 196 -18.92 2.69 -5.61
C ALA A 196 -18.81 1.19 -5.98
N LEU A 197 -17.65 0.56 -5.72
CA LEU A 197 -17.46 -0.88 -5.90
C LEU A 197 -18.23 -1.72 -4.87
N ASN A 198 -18.31 -1.24 -3.63
CA ASN A 198 -19.04 -1.91 -2.55
C ASN A 198 -20.56 -1.69 -2.59
N LYS A 199 -21.08 -0.86 -3.51
CA LYS A 199 -22.52 -0.71 -3.74
C LYS A 199 -23.00 -1.69 -4.83
N PRO A 200 -23.76 -2.74 -4.49
CA PRO A 200 -24.45 -3.54 -5.49
C PRO A 200 -25.66 -2.75 -5.99
N GLY A 201 -25.51 -2.01 -7.09
CA GLY A 201 -26.62 -1.29 -7.72
C GLY A 201 -26.22 0.02 -8.37
N GLY A 202 -25.39 -0.03 -9.40
CA GLY A 202 -25.04 1.14 -10.21
C GLY A 202 -24.62 0.82 -11.65
N ALA A 203 -24.63 -0.45 -12.05
CA ALA A 203 -24.53 -0.81 -13.46
C ALA A 203 -25.87 -0.50 -14.12
N LYS A 204 -26.01 0.71 -14.67
CA LYS A 204 -26.96 0.91 -15.76
C LYS A 204 -26.43 0.10 -16.94
N PRO A 205 -27.11 -0.96 -17.40
CA PRO A 205 -26.67 -1.70 -18.56
C PRO A 205 -26.61 -0.74 -19.74
N ALA A 206 -25.49 -0.75 -20.46
CA ALA A 206 -25.43 -0.14 -21.78
C ALA A 206 -26.58 -0.72 -22.63
N PRO A 207 -27.36 0.11 -23.36
CA PRO A 207 -28.41 -0.41 -24.22
C PRO A 207 -27.76 -1.31 -25.28
N ALA A 208 -28.15 -2.59 -25.25
CA ALA A 208 -27.80 -3.54 -26.29
C ALA A 208 -28.30 -3.00 -27.65
N PRO A 209 -27.54 -3.19 -28.74
CA PRO A 209 -28.01 -2.82 -30.08
C PRO A 209 -29.29 -3.62 -30.37
N ALA A 210 -30.36 -2.90 -30.70
CA ALA A 210 -31.65 -3.46 -31.06
C ALA A 210 -31.45 -4.47 -32.20
N ALA A 211 -31.61 -5.75 -31.86
CA ALA A 211 -31.70 -6.83 -32.83
C ALA A 211 -32.89 -6.55 -33.75
N ALA A 212 -32.60 -6.57 -35.05
CA ALA A 212 -33.56 -6.39 -36.12
C ALA A 212 -34.77 -7.34 -35.95
N THR A 213 -35.97 -6.76 -35.97
CA THR A 213 -37.23 -7.48 -36.22
C THR A 213 -37.16 -8.17 -37.58
N PRO A 214 -37.47 -9.48 -37.70
CA PRO A 214 -37.71 -10.11 -38.99
C PRO A 214 -39.03 -9.57 -39.54
N ALA A 215 -38.97 -9.02 -40.76
CA ALA A 215 -40.14 -8.58 -41.50
C ALA A 215 -41.06 -9.77 -41.82
N ALA A 216 -42.34 -9.61 -41.48
CA ALA A 216 -43.43 -10.51 -41.82
C ALA A 216 -43.60 -10.60 -43.34
N ALA A 217 -43.71 -11.83 -43.85
CA ALA A 217 -44.15 -12.12 -45.21
C ALA A 217 -45.67 -11.95 -45.32
N PRO A 218 -46.19 -11.20 -46.31
CA PRO A 218 -47.62 -11.23 -46.61
C PRO A 218 -47.94 -12.42 -47.53
N ALA A 219 -49.06 -13.06 -47.21
CA ALA A 219 -49.67 -14.16 -47.93
C ALA A 219 -50.08 -13.77 -49.37
N ALA A 220 -49.98 -14.75 -50.27
CA ALA A 220 -50.47 -14.69 -51.64
C ALA A 220 -52.01 -14.64 -51.69
N PRO A 221 -52.62 -13.91 -52.64
CA PRO A 221 -54.02 -14.11 -52.99
C PRO A 221 -54.18 -15.16 -54.10
N ALA A 222 -55.38 -15.72 -54.15
CA ALA A 222 -55.89 -16.74 -55.06
C ALA A 222 -55.89 -16.35 -56.55
#